data_AF-A0AAU7ZR74-F1
#
_entry.id   AF-A0AAU7ZR74-F1
#
_cell.length_a   1.000
_cell.length_b   1.000
_cell.length_c   1.000
_cell.angle_alpha   90.00
_cell.angle_beta   90.00
_cell.angle_gamma   90.00
#
_symmetry.space_group_name_H-M   'P 1'
#
loop_
_entity.id
_entity.type
_entity.pdbx_description
1 polymer ?
#
loop_
_entity_poly.entity_id
_entity_poly.type
_entity_poly.pdbx_seq_one_letter_code
_entity_poly.pdbx_strand_id
1 'polypeptide(L)'
;MQRLRAKGVAAVAAATLMVVISGTSWAKAAKTRVHAGLRNSLRTSTRTNSHPLAITGEEVVPGVMPDELSSGTTSGELPDDGKPYQLRMTNLHTGESLDVVYRIGDTYVPEALEKLDYFLRDHYTQDVVHYEPKEFDVLHALMSRLGRASGVIQVVCGYRTPETNEALRHASVKTGVAEHSQHMEGHAIDLRVPGVSTAQLRNTALSLRAGGVGYYPVSQFVHVDVGPVREWAFGATPRKPVRRVHSAHSGTVSGE
;
A
#
# COMPACT_ATOMS: atom_id res chain seq x y z
N MET A 1 -20.69 -13.43 -75.83
CA MET A 1 -20.96 -11.96 -75.88
C MET A 1 -21.73 -11.66 -74.59
N GLN A 2 -21.29 -10.89 -73.60
CA GLN A 2 -20.70 -9.56 -73.61
C GLN A 2 -19.97 -9.33 -72.26
N ARG A 3 -18.92 -8.50 -72.27
CA ARG A 3 -18.02 -8.16 -71.15
C ARG A 3 -18.59 -7.00 -70.31
N LEU A 4 -18.13 -6.87 -69.05
CA LEU A 4 -17.70 -5.63 -68.34
C LEU A 4 -17.53 -5.97 -66.84
N ARG A 5 -16.33 -6.19 -66.29
CA ARG A 5 -15.34 -5.22 -65.72
C ARG A 5 -15.94 -4.13 -64.81
N ALA A 6 -15.71 -4.25 -63.51
CA ALA A 6 -15.65 -3.14 -62.57
C ALA A 6 -14.32 -3.19 -61.80
N LYS A 7 -13.61 -2.07 -61.82
CA LYS A 7 -12.39 -1.73 -61.08
C LYS A 7 -12.81 -1.05 -59.77
N GLY A 8 -11.95 -1.05 -58.74
CA GLY A 8 -12.00 -0.01 -57.72
C GLY A 8 -11.45 -0.40 -56.36
N VAL A 9 -10.17 -0.10 -56.15
CA VAL A 9 -9.48 -0.08 -54.86
C VAL A 9 -9.87 1.19 -54.10
N ALA A 10 -10.10 1.11 -52.78
CA ALA A 10 -9.90 2.23 -51.87
C ALA A 10 -9.57 1.73 -50.46
N ALA A 11 -8.33 1.97 -50.05
CA ALA A 11 -7.83 1.79 -48.70
C ALA A 11 -8.39 2.89 -47.78
N VAL A 12 -8.77 2.52 -46.56
CA VAL A 12 -9.07 3.47 -45.47
C VAL A 12 -7.95 3.35 -44.46
N ALA A 13 -7.09 4.37 -44.42
CA ALA A 13 -6.05 4.54 -43.42
C ALA A 13 -6.70 5.01 -42.10
N ALA A 14 -6.42 4.29 -41.01
CA ALA A 14 -6.77 4.70 -39.66
C ALA A 14 -5.76 5.75 -39.17
N ALA A 15 -6.26 6.93 -38.81
CA ALA A 15 -5.46 8.01 -38.24
C ALA A 15 -5.24 7.79 -36.74
N THR A 16 -3.97 7.66 -36.34
CA THR A 16 -3.52 7.68 -34.94
C THR A 16 -3.46 9.14 -34.48
N LEU A 17 -4.30 9.52 -33.52
CA LEU A 17 -4.22 10.83 -32.86
C LEU A 17 -3.36 10.71 -31.59
N MET A 18 -2.13 11.22 -31.67
CA MET A 18 -1.28 11.53 -30.53
C MET A 18 -1.76 12.84 -29.90
N VAL A 19 -2.28 12.77 -28.68
CA VAL A 19 -2.58 13.96 -27.87
C VAL A 19 -1.32 14.33 -27.08
N VAL A 20 -0.65 15.39 -27.52
CA VAL A 20 0.37 16.13 -26.77
C VAL A 20 -0.37 17.16 -25.92
N ILE A 21 -0.29 17.05 -24.60
CA ILE A 21 -0.71 18.13 -23.69
C ILE A 21 0.55 18.80 -23.16
N SER A 22 0.65 20.09 -23.46
CA SER A 22 1.67 21.01 -23.00
C SER A 22 1.62 21.21 -21.49
N GLY A 23 2.72 20.87 -20.81
CA GLY A 23 2.95 21.24 -19.42
C GLY A 23 3.19 22.75 -19.32
N THR A 24 2.29 23.45 -18.63
CA THR A 24 2.54 24.80 -18.15
C THR A 24 3.17 24.71 -16.75
N SER A 25 4.39 25.23 -16.66
CA SER A 25 5.22 25.33 -15.46
C SER A 25 4.58 26.24 -14.41
N TRP A 26 4.31 25.71 -13.21
CA TRP A 26 4.07 26.49 -11.99
C TRP A 26 5.23 26.30 -11.01
N ALA A 27 5.56 27.40 -10.35
CA ALA A 27 6.90 27.72 -9.87
C ALA A 27 7.20 27.26 -8.43
N LYS A 28 8.50 26.98 -8.23
CA LYS A 28 9.41 27.34 -7.12
C LYS A 28 8.89 27.49 -5.67
N ALA A 29 9.72 26.88 -4.81
CA ALA A 29 10.29 27.37 -3.54
C ALA A 29 9.66 26.88 -2.23
N ALA A 30 10.15 25.74 -1.73
CA ALA A 30 10.12 25.42 -0.31
C ALA A 30 11.31 26.11 0.39
N LYS A 31 11.02 27.11 1.23
CA LYS A 31 11.96 27.67 2.20
C LYS A 31 11.90 26.83 3.47
N THR A 32 13.01 26.22 3.82
CA THR A 32 13.25 25.62 5.13
C THR A 32 13.23 26.71 6.21
N ARG A 33 12.40 26.54 7.25
CA ARG A 33 12.40 27.41 8.43
C ARG A 33 12.66 26.56 9.67
N VAL A 34 13.92 26.49 10.07
CA VAL A 34 14.32 25.99 11.39
C VAL A 34 14.10 27.10 12.42
N HIS A 35 13.28 26.82 13.44
CA HIS A 35 13.24 27.59 14.69
C HIS A 35 14.12 26.88 15.72
N ALA A 36 15.18 27.55 16.17
CA ALA A 36 15.74 27.35 17.50
C ALA A 36 16.50 28.63 17.89
N GLY A 37 16.15 29.16 19.06
CA GLY A 37 16.65 30.43 19.54
C GLY A 37 17.96 30.34 20.32
N LEU A 38 18.49 31.55 20.51
CA LEU A 38 19.19 32.07 21.69
C LEU A 38 20.74 32.02 21.75
N ARG A 39 21.26 33.25 21.81
CA ARG A 39 22.45 33.80 22.49
C ARG A 39 23.73 34.03 21.68
N ASN A 40 24.17 35.27 21.89
CA ASN A 40 25.26 36.05 21.35
C ASN A 40 26.59 35.68 22.02
N SER A 41 27.68 35.57 21.25
CA SER A 41 29.01 36.05 21.67
C SER A 41 29.99 36.07 20.49
N LEU A 42 30.68 37.19 20.37
CA LEU A 42 31.76 37.49 19.44
C LEU A 42 32.91 36.48 19.50
N ARG A 43 33.56 36.23 18.35
CA ARG A 43 35.02 36.24 18.17
C ARG A 43 35.41 36.17 16.68
N THR A 44 36.52 36.83 16.39
CA THR A 44 37.15 37.17 15.11
C THR A 44 38.10 36.07 14.58
N SER A 45 38.39 36.12 13.26
CA SER A 45 39.52 35.49 12.53
C SER A 45 39.37 33.97 12.26
N THR A 46 39.63 33.37 11.09
CA THR A 46 40.71 33.53 10.08
C THR A 46 40.30 33.00 8.69
N ARG A 47 40.96 33.50 7.64
CA ARG A 47 41.03 32.96 6.24
C ARG A 47 41.47 31.48 6.21
N THR A 48 40.95 30.65 5.31
CA THR A 48 41.52 30.26 3.98
C THR A 48 40.79 29.04 3.35
N ASN A 49 40.88 28.97 2.03
CA ASN A 49 40.78 27.83 1.10
C ASN A 49 39.42 27.28 0.64
N SER A 50 39.09 27.76 -0.56
CA SER A 50 38.39 27.10 -1.65
C SER A 50 38.99 25.73 -2.01
N HIS A 51 38.14 24.70 -2.17
CA HIS A 51 38.18 23.73 -3.28
C HIS A 51 36.80 23.08 -3.43
N PRO A 52 36.26 22.97 -4.66
CA PRO A 52 34.99 22.30 -4.92
C PRO A 52 35.23 20.81 -5.13
N LEU A 53 34.50 19.96 -4.40
CA LEU A 53 34.37 18.54 -4.72
C LEU A 53 33.02 18.31 -5.38
N ALA A 54 33.09 17.79 -6.60
CA ALA A 54 31.98 17.38 -7.42
C ALA A 54 31.20 16.28 -6.70
N ILE A 55 29.94 16.58 -6.38
CA ILE A 55 28.92 15.59 -6.08
C ILE A 55 28.43 15.04 -7.42
N THR A 56 28.95 13.87 -7.80
CA THR A 56 28.31 13.03 -8.82
C THR A 56 26.97 12.59 -8.24
N GLY A 57 25.89 13.16 -8.77
CA GLY A 57 24.54 12.71 -8.47
C GLY A 57 24.35 11.30 -9.02
N GLU A 58 24.19 10.34 -8.13
CA GLU A 58 23.66 9.04 -8.48
C GLU A 58 22.15 9.22 -8.67
N GLU A 59 21.70 9.04 -9.90
CA GLU A 59 20.32 9.15 -10.31
C GLU A 59 19.54 7.96 -9.74
N VAL A 60 18.73 8.21 -8.72
CA VAL A 60 17.80 7.20 -8.18
C VAL A 60 16.76 6.92 -9.26
N VAL A 61 16.92 5.80 -9.97
CA VAL A 61 15.94 5.29 -10.93
C VAL A 61 14.66 4.89 -10.19
N PRO A 62 13.50 5.50 -10.48
CA PRO A 62 12.24 5.09 -9.89
C PRO A 62 11.88 3.65 -10.33
N GLY A 63 11.63 2.77 -9.37
CA GLY A 63 11.06 1.44 -9.62
C GLY A 63 12.04 0.26 -9.57
N VAL A 64 13.29 0.48 -9.16
CA VAL A 64 14.24 -0.60 -8.85
C VAL A 64 14.51 -0.56 -7.35
N MET A 65 14.26 -1.67 -6.67
CA MET A 65 14.71 -1.86 -5.29
C MET A 65 16.22 -1.59 -5.23
N PRO A 66 16.74 -0.78 -4.29
CA PRO A 66 18.18 -0.60 -4.17
C PRO A 66 18.83 -1.97 -3.92
N ASP A 67 19.61 -2.43 -4.89
CA ASP A 67 20.24 -3.76 -4.89
C ASP A 67 21.52 -3.83 -4.03
N GLU A 68 21.92 -2.73 -3.37
CA GLU A 68 23.11 -2.70 -2.51
C GLU A 68 22.81 -2.11 -1.12
N LEU A 69 22.35 -2.97 -0.23
CA LEU A 69 22.75 -2.92 1.18
C LEU A 69 23.29 -4.31 1.56
N SER A 70 24.49 -4.64 1.07
CA SER A 70 25.25 -5.78 1.56
C SER A 70 26.75 -5.53 1.39
N SER A 71 27.39 -5.12 2.49
CA SER A 71 28.64 -5.68 3.01
C SER A 71 29.25 -4.74 4.05
N GLY A 72 28.58 -4.62 5.19
CA GLY A 72 29.12 -4.06 6.42
C GLY A 72 28.86 -5.03 7.56
N THR A 73 29.77 -5.99 7.76
CA THR A 73 29.68 -7.02 8.79
C THR A 73 29.47 -6.41 10.19
N THR A 74 28.26 -6.53 10.70
CA THR A 74 28.00 -6.94 12.09
C THR A 74 26.73 -7.78 12.05
N SER A 75 26.88 -9.02 11.59
CA SER A 75 25.80 -10.00 11.54
C SER A 75 25.25 -10.19 12.95
N GLY A 76 24.05 -9.67 13.21
CA GLY A 76 23.20 -10.22 14.24
C GLY A 76 22.94 -11.67 13.86
N GLU A 77 23.42 -12.61 14.67
CA GLU A 77 23.24 -14.04 14.46
C GLU A 77 21.74 -14.35 14.43
N LEU A 78 21.21 -14.64 13.24
CA LEU A 78 19.83 -15.07 13.09
C LEU A 78 19.65 -16.40 13.87
N PRO A 79 18.59 -16.57 14.68
CA PRO A 79 18.36 -17.82 15.39
C PRO A 79 18.18 -18.97 14.39
N ASP A 80 19.09 -19.94 14.39
CA ASP A 80 19.15 -21.02 13.37
C ASP A 80 18.09 -22.13 13.59
N ASP A 81 17.29 -22.06 14.67
CA ASP A 81 16.34 -23.09 15.09
C ASP A 81 14.86 -22.63 15.14
N GLY A 82 14.57 -21.38 14.79
CA GLY A 82 13.22 -20.82 14.86
C GLY A 82 12.37 -21.10 13.61
N LYS A 83 11.04 -21.18 13.79
CA LYS A 83 10.10 -21.25 12.65
C LYS A 83 10.20 -19.96 11.82
N PRO A 84 10.44 -20.02 10.50
CA PRO A 84 10.46 -18.83 9.65
C PRO A 84 9.03 -18.35 9.35
N TYR A 85 8.85 -17.03 9.35
CA TYR A 85 7.63 -16.33 8.95
C TYR A 85 7.93 -15.50 7.70
N GLN A 86 7.26 -15.85 6.60
CA GLN A 86 7.55 -15.32 5.27
C GLN A 86 6.35 -14.56 4.70
N LEU A 87 6.61 -13.46 4.00
CA LEU A 87 5.61 -12.74 3.22
C LEU A 87 6.07 -12.63 1.77
N ARG A 88 5.11 -12.84 0.86
CA ARG A 88 5.26 -12.57 -0.56
C ARG A 88 4.28 -11.51 -0.99
N MET A 89 4.78 -10.44 -1.58
CA MET A 89 4.01 -9.23 -1.82
C MET A 89 4.34 -8.65 -3.19
N THR A 90 3.35 -8.04 -3.84
CA THR A 90 3.52 -7.24 -5.05
C THR A 90 2.82 -5.90 -4.85
N ASN A 91 3.52 -4.79 -5.08
CA ASN A 91 2.95 -3.45 -4.97
C ASN A 91 2.31 -3.07 -6.30
N LEU A 92 1.01 -2.75 -6.28
CA LEU A 92 0.24 -2.48 -7.50
C LEU A 92 0.53 -1.09 -8.11
N HIS A 93 1.14 -0.18 -7.36
CA HIS A 93 1.53 1.14 -7.85
C HIS A 93 2.94 1.14 -8.45
N THR A 94 3.90 0.51 -7.77
CA THR A 94 5.30 0.49 -8.21
C THR A 94 5.64 -0.69 -9.12
N GLY A 95 4.84 -1.77 -9.09
CA GLY A 95 5.13 -3.02 -9.79
C GLY A 95 6.19 -3.88 -9.11
N GLU A 96 6.78 -3.41 -8.01
CA GLU A 96 7.80 -4.12 -7.25
C GLU A 96 7.23 -5.40 -6.63
N SER A 97 8.07 -6.43 -6.50
CA SER A 97 7.74 -7.66 -5.79
C SER A 97 8.78 -7.95 -4.72
N LEU A 98 8.32 -8.46 -3.59
CA LEU A 98 9.14 -8.79 -2.43
C LEU A 98 8.79 -10.19 -1.94
N ASP A 99 9.83 -10.98 -1.67
CA ASP A 99 9.75 -12.26 -0.99
C ASP A 99 10.75 -12.25 0.16
N VAL A 100 10.25 -12.25 1.40
CA VAL A 100 11.09 -11.99 2.56
C VAL A 100 10.66 -12.80 3.78
N VAL A 101 11.63 -13.36 4.49
CA VAL A 101 11.45 -13.89 5.86
C VAL A 101 11.71 -12.74 6.82
N TYR A 102 10.64 -12.24 7.46
CA TYR A 102 10.71 -11.04 8.31
C TYR A 102 10.85 -11.37 9.79
N ARG A 103 10.56 -12.62 10.18
CA ARG A 103 10.65 -13.10 11.57
C ARG A 103 11.05 -14.56 11.62
N ILE A 104 11.90 -14.92 12.58
CA ILE A 104 12.31 -16.29 12.88
C ILE A 104 12.04 -16.56 14.36
N GLY A 105 11.16 -17.51 14.65
CA GLY A 105 10.65 -17.70 16.02
C GLY A 105 10.01 -16.42 16.53
N ASP A 106 10.50 -15.88 17.64
CA ASP A 106 9.99 -14.63 18.23
C ASP A 106 10.86 -13.39 17.90
N THR A 107 11.84 -13.55 17.00
CA THR A 107 12.81 -12.50 16.64
C THR A 107 12.53 -11.94 15.25
N TYR A 108 12.22 -10.65 15.15
CA TYR A 108 12.15 -9.95 13.87
C TYR A 108 13.54 -9.76 13.27
N VAL A 109 13.64 -9.86 11.94
CA VAL A 109 14.89 -9.70 11.19
C VAL A 109 15.01 -8.24 10.75
N PRO A 110 15.94 -7.44 11.31
CA PRO A 110 16.01 -6.00 11.04
C PRO A 110 16.16 -5.67 9.56
N GLU A 111 17.04 -6.35 8.82
CA GLU A 111 17.25 -6.05 7.39
C GLU A 111 16.00 -6.39 6.55
N ALA A 112 15.18 -7.34 7.00
CA ALA A 112 13.91 -7.65 6.35
C ALA A 112 12.84 -6.58 6.62
N LEU A 113 12.82 -6.01 7.83
CA LEU A 113 11.92 -4.90 8.17
C LEU A 113 12.26 -3.66 7.34
N GLU A 114 13.54 -3.33 7.17
CA GLU A 114 13.96 -2.21 6.32
C GLU A 114 13.53 -2.38 4.85
N LYS A 115 13.61 -3.62 4.33
CA LYS A 115 13.10 -3.95 2.99
C LYS A 115 11.59 -3.77 2.89
N LEU A 116 10.85 -4.16 3.93
CA LEU A 116 9.40 -3.98 4.00
C LEU A 116 9.02 -2.49 4.08
N ASP A 117 9.74 -1.71 4.89
CA ASP A 117 9.56 -0.27 5.02
C ASP A 117 9.73 0.43 3.66
N TYR A 118 10.81 0.12 2.94
CA TYR A 118 11.02 0.67 1.61
C TYR A 118 9.97 0.19 0.60
N PHE A 119 9.61 -1.10 0.62
CA PHE A 119 8.57 -1.65 -0.27
C PHE A 119 7.19 -1.01 -0.04
N LEU A 120 6.90 -0.59 1.19
CA LEU A 120 5.66 0.05 1.60
C LEU A 120 5.73 1.58 1.67
N ARG A 121 6.82 2.19 1.19
CA ARG A 121 6.99 3.66 1.15
C ARG A 121 5.85 4.36 0.43
N ASP A 122 5.71 5.66 0.68
CA ASP A 122 4.80 6.48 -0.10
C ASP A 122 5.32 6.56 -1.54
N HIS A 123 4.61 5.99 -2.51
CA HIS A 123 5.09 5.93 -3.89
C HIS A 123 5.04 7.29 -4.61
N TYR A 124 4.33 8.28 -4.06
CA TYR A 124 4.31 9.63 -4.62
C TYR A 124 5.53 10.44 -4.18
N THR A 125 5.87 10.41 -2.89
CA THR A 125 6.96 11.22 -2.33
C THR A 125 8.28 10.46 -2.16
N GLN A 126 8.23 9.13 -2.24
CA GLN A 126 9.32 8.19 -1.92
C GLN A 126 9.74 8.20 -0.45
N ASP A 127 8.99 8.84 0.43
CA ASP A 127 9.27 8.85 1.86
C ASP A 127 8.98 7.49 2.50
N VAL A 128 9.91 7.06 3.35
CA VAL A 128 9.86 5.80 4.08
C VAL A 128 9.54 6.07 5.55
N VAL A 129 8.78 5.18 6.18
CA VAL A 129 8.59 5.13 7.63
C VAL A 129 8.90 3.72 8.12
N HIS A 130 9.30 3.60 9.38
CA HIS A 130 9.37 2.31 10.03
C HIS A 130 7.97 1.79 10.35
N TYR A 131 7.61 0.62 9.85
CA TYR A 131 6.35 -0.03 10.15
C TYR A 131 6.34 -0.71 11.52
N GLU A 132 5.17 -0.74 12.16
CA GLU A 132 4.97 -1.60 13.34
C GLU A 132 5.04 -3.07 12.91
N PRO A 133 6.00 -3.88 13.41
CA PRO A 133 6.21 -5.24 12.91
C PRO A 133 5.01 -6.19 13.08
N LYS A 134 4.12 -5.90 14.04
CA LYS A 134 2.88 -6.67 14.23
C LYS A 134 1.95 -6.60 13.01
N GLU A 135 2.01 -5.55 12.21
CA GLU A 135 1.24 -5.46 10.96
C GLU A 135 1.59 -6.64 10.02
N PHE A 136 2.86 -7.00 9.95
CA PHE A 136 3.33 -8.16 9.17
C PHE A 136 2.86 -9.50 9.76
N ASP A 137 2.78 -9.60 11.08
CA ASP A 137 2.19 -10.77 11.74
C ASP A 137 0.70 -10.92 11.45
N VAL A 138 -0.05 -9.82 11.36
CA VAL A 138 -1.45 -9.83 10.93
C VAL A 138 -1.57 -10.36 9.50
N LEU A 139 -0.73 -9.89 8.56
CA LEU A 139 -0.73 -10.39 7.19
C LEU A 139 -0.39 -11.88 7.11
N HIS A 140 0.62 -12.34 7.85
CA HIS A 140 1.00 -13.74 7.88
C HIS A 140 -0.13 -14.62 8.46
N ALA A 141 -0.76 -14.19 9.56
CA ALA A 141 -1.89 -14.89 10.16
C ALA A 141 -3.10 -14.92 9.22
N LEU A 142 -3.36 -13.83 8.51
CA LEU A 142 -4.42 -13.71 7.50
C LEU A 142 -4.21 -14.72 6.38
N MET A 143 -3.02 -14.78 5.79
CA MET A 143 -2.68 -15.72 4.73
C MET A 143 -2.75 -17.18 5.19
N SER A 144 -2.27 -17.46 6.40
CA SER A 144 -2.38 -18.78 7.03
C SER A 144 -3.84 -19.21 7.18
N ARG A 145 -4.70 -18.33 7.69
CA ARG A 145 -6.12 -18.62 7.92
C ARG A 145 -6.94 -18.73 6.62
N LEU A 146 -6.48 -18.10 5.54
CA LEU A 146 -7.03 -18.29 4.20
C LEU A 146 -6.59 -19.60 3.54
N GLY A 147 -5.69 -20.38 4.16
CA GLY A 147 -5.08 -21.56 3.54
C GLY A 147 -4.13 -21.20 2.40
N ARG A 148 -3.55 -19.98 2.44
CA ARG A 148 -2.68 -19.42 1.40
C ARG A 148 -1.34 -18.97 1.97
N ALA A 149 -0.75 -19.75 2.87
CA ALA A 149 0.57 -19.43 3.47
C ALA A 149 1.66 -19.18 2.40
N SER A 150 1.53 -19.82 1.23
CA SER A 150 2.43 -19.64 0.09
C SER A 150 1.88 -18.71 -1.01
N GLY A 151 0.83 -17.94 -0.72
CA GLY A 151 0.22 -17.00 -1.65
C GLY A 151 0.93 -15.65 -1.70
N VAL A 152 0.63 -14.88 -2.73
CA VAL A 152 1.11 -13.50 -2.89
C VAL A 152 0.03 -12.52 -2.45
N ILE A 153 0.40 -11.54 -1.64
CA ILE A 153 -0.44 -10.40 -1.29
C ILE A 153 -0.23 -9.31 -2.35
N GLN A 154 -1.30 -8.75 -2.89
CA GLN A 154 -1.22 -7.56 -3.73
C GLN A 154 -1.48 -6.33 -2.85
N VAL A 155 -0.45 -5.53 -2.64
CA VAL A 155 -0.53 -4.26 -1.89
C VAL A 155 -1.12 -3.19 -2.79
N VAL A 156 -2.23 -2.63 -2.35
CA VAL A 156 -2.89 -1.47 -2.96
C VAL A 156 -2.29 -0.20 -2.41
N CYS A 157 -2.10 -0.08 -1.10
CA CYS A 157 -1.52 1.11 -0.47
C CYS A 157 -0.78 0.72 0.82
N GLY A 158 0.44 1.25 0.97
CA GLY A 158 1.24 1.21 2.19
C GLY A 158 1.24 2.55 2.91
N TYR A 159 2.41 3.10 3.20
CA TYR A 159 2.59 4.33 3.95
C TYR A 159 2.07 5.51 3.13
N ARG A 160 1.53 6.51 3.83
CA ARG A 160 1.12 7.77 3.24
C ARG A 160 1.71 8.92 4.04
N THR A 161 2.41 9.81 3.35
CA THR A 161 2.78 11.10 3.93
C THR A 161 1.53 11.92 4.27
N PRO A 162 1.65 12.89 5.20
CA PRO A 162 0.56 13.85 5.44
C PRO A 162 0.07 14.55 4.16
N GLU A 163 1.00 14.92 3.27
CA GLU A 163 0.69 15.56 1.99
C GLU A 163 -0.13 14.64 1.08
N THR A 164 0.32 13.40 0.86
CA THR A 164 -0.41 12.41 0.07
C THR A 164 -1.78 12.12 0.68
N ASN A 165 -1.87 11.98 2.01
CA ASN A 165 -3.15 11.72 2.68
C ASN A 165 -4.13 12.89 2.49
N GLU A 166 -3.66 14.13 2.62
CA GLU A 166 -4.48 15.32 2.39
C GLU A 166 -4.93 15.42 0.92
N ALA A 167 -4.03 15.21 -0.03
CA ALA A 167 -4.36 15.18 -1.46
C ALA A 167 -5.45 14.14 -1.77
N LEU A 168 -5.33 12.93 -1.21
CA LEU A 168 -6.34 11.87 -1.38
C LEU A 168 -7.67 12.22 -0.72
N ARG A 169 -7.68 12.93 0.41
CA ARG A 169 -8.93 13.43 1.03
C ARG A 169 -9.67 14.40 0.13
N HIS A 170 -8.94 15.24 -0.61
CA HIS A 170 -9.52 16.25 -1.49
C HIS A 170 -9.80 15.75 -2.92
N ALA A 171 -9.30 14.57 -3.30
CA ALA A 171 -9.49 14.00 -4.63
C ALA A 171 -10.97 13.70 -4.98
N SER A 172 -11.83 13.50 -3.99
CA SER A 172 -13.27 13.30 -4.19
C SER A 172 -14.08 13.65 -2.94
N VAL A 173 -15.35 14.01 -3.12
CA VAL A 173 -16.30 14.26 -2.03
C VAL A 173 -16.63 12.98 -1.23
N LYS A 174 -16.24 11.80 -1.73
CA LYS A 174 -16.52 10.47 -1.14
C LYS A 174 -15.27 9.59 -1.09
N THR A 175 -14.18 10.07 -0.51
CA THR A 175 -12.90 9.36 -0.53
C THR A 175 -12.83 8.23 0.51
N GLY A 176 -13.55 8.36 1.63
CA GLY A 176 -13.44 7.39 2.72
C GLY A 176 -12.06 7.39 3.38
N VAL A 177 -11.31 8.49 3.23
CA VAL A 177 -9.97 8.68 3.77
C VAL A 177 -10.05 9.50 5.06
N ALA A 178 -9.48 8.98 6.14
CA ALA A 178 -9.45 9.65 7.44
C ALA A 178 -8.37 10.75 7.48
N GLU A 179 -8.60 11.79 8.30
CA GLU A 179 -7.62 12.85 8.59
C GLU A 179 -6.40 12.31 9.35
N HIS A 180 -6.63 11.45 10.34
CA HIS A 180 -5.60 10.71 11.07
C HIS A 180 -5.65 9.24 10.68
N SER A 181 -5.00 8.91 9.55
CA SER A 181 -5.00 7.55 9.00
C SER A 181 -3.90 6.70 9.64
N GLN A 182 -4.20 5.44 9.95
CA GLN A 182 -3.19 4.46 10.39
C GLN A 182 -2.09 4.23 9.33
N HIS A 183 -2.35 4.54 8.06
CA HIS A 183 -1.33 4.54 7.02
C HIS A 183 -0.24 5.61 7.22
N MET A 184 -0.57 6.72 7.87
CA MET A 184 0.42 7.77 8.17
C MET A 184 1.31 7.39 9.37
N GLU A 185 0.93 6.36 10.12
CA GLU A 185 1.67 5.88 11.29
C GLU A 185 2.51 4.63 10.96
N GLY A 186 2.45 4.10 9.72
CA GLY A 186 3.09 2.82 9.40
C GLY A 186 2.40 1.62 10.04
N HIS A 187 1.08 1.72 10.26
CA HIS A 187 0.29 0.75 11.01
C HIS A 187 -0.83 0.11 10.17
N ALA A 188 -0.88 0.36 8.86
CA ALA A 188 -1.97 -0.11 8.01
C ALA A 188 -1.54 -0.44 6.59
N ILE A 189 -2.19 -1.44 6.01
CA ILE A 189 -2.00 -1.86 4.62
C ILE A 189 -3.36 -2.10 3.97
N ASP A 190 -3.55 -1.53 2.78
CA ASP A 190 -4.66 -1.87 1.88
C ASP A 190 -4.21 -3.01 0.96
N LEU A 191 -4.95 -4.12 0.93
CA LEU A 191 -4.54 -5.30 0.19
C LEU A 191 -5.65 -6.06 -0.55
N ARG A 192 -5.19 -6.89 -1.48
CA ARG A 192 -5.94 -7.95 -2.16
C ARG A 192 -5.16 -9.26 -2.07
N VAL A 193 -5.88 -10.38 -2.19
CA VAL A 193 -5.27 -11.71 -2.32
C VAL A 193 -5.84 -12.38 -3.57
N PRO A 194 -5.01 -12.67 -4.60
CA PRO A 194 -5.48 -13.33 -5.82
C PRO A 194 -6.21 -14.63 -5.54
N GLY A 195 -7.37 -14.79 -6.16
CA GLY A 195 -8.25 -15.95 -5.97
C GLY A 195 -8.98 -15.99 -4.63
N VAL A 196 -9.01 -14.89 -3.87
CA VAL A 196 -9.86 -14.71 -2.68
C VAL A 196 -10.81 -13.55 -2.94
N SER A 197 -12.11 -13.74 -2.70
CA SER A 197 -13.06 -12.63 -2.81
C SER A 197 -12.83 -11.59 -1.72
N THR A 198 -13.02 -10.30 -2.02
CA THR A 198 -12.88 -9.20 -1.06
C THR A 198 -13.73 -9.42 0.20
N ALA A 199 -14.91 -10.04 0.06
CA ALA A 199 -15.78 -10.38 1.19
C ALA A 199 -15.20 -11.49 2.08
N GLN A 200 -14.60 -12.52 1.49
CA GLN A 200 -13.90 -13.58 2.23
C GLN A 200 -12.66 -13.02 2.92
N LEU A 201 -11.86 -12.20 2.23
CA LEU A 201 -10.68 -11.55 2.79
C LEU A 201 -11.03 -10.72 4.03
N ARG A 202 -12.07 -9.87 3.94
CA ARG A 202 -12.60 -9.10 5.08
C ARG A 202 -13.02 -10.01 6.22
N ASN A 203 -13.83 -11.02 5.96
CA ASN A 203 -14.34 -11.91 7.02
C ASN A 203 -13.20 -12.62 7.75
N THR A 204 -12.16 -13.04 7.02
CA THR A 204 -10.98 -13.64 7.63
C THR A 204 -10.22 -12.62 8.47
N ALA A 205 -9.98 -11.41 7.97
CA ALA A 205 -9.32 -10.34 8.73
C ALA A 205 -10.07 -10.01 10.03
N LEU A 206 -11.41 -9.83 9.96
CA LEU A 206 -12.25 -9.59 11.14
C LEU A 206 -12.15 -10.72 12.18
N SER A 207 -12.00 -11.97 11.71
CA SER A 207 -11.88 -13.11 12.62
C SER A 207 -10.56 -13.16 13.40
N LEU A 208 -9.54 -12.40 12.99
CA LEU A 208 -8.27 -12.29 13.71
C LEU A 208 -8.38 -11.38 14.94
N ARG A 209 -9.30 -10.39 14.91
CA ARG A 209 -9.44 -9.36 15.96
C ARG A 209 -8.11 -8.67 16.31
N ALA A 210 -7.24 -8.48 15.31
CA ALA A 210 -5.90 -7.94 15.51
C ALA A 210 -5.81 -6.41 15.32
N GLY A 211 -6.88 -5.78 14.85
CA GLY A 211 -7.02 -4.33 14.76
C GLY A 211 -8.16 -3.91 13.84
N GLY A 212 -8.04 -2.76 13.17
CA GLY A 212 -9.07 -2.21 12.30
C GLY A 212 -9.22 -2.95 10.97
N VAL A 213 -10.45 -3.11 10.48
CA VAL A 213 -10.74 -3.70 9.17
C VAL A 213 -11.70 -2.84 8.37
N GLY A 214 -11.26 -2.35 7.22
CA GLY A 214 -12.08 -1.59 6.27
C GLY A 214 -12.46 -2.42 5.04
N TYR A 215 -13.73 -2.35 4.64
CA TYR A 215 -14.25 -3.09 3.49
C TYR A 215 -14.58 -2.19 2.31
N TYR A 216 -13.89 -2.38 1.19
CA TYR A 216 -14.05 -1.58 -0.03
C TYR A 216 -14.49 -2.47 -1.20
N PRO A 217 -15.77 -2.88 -1.28
CA PRO A 217 -16.27 -3.77 -2.32
C PRO A 217 -16.20 -3.20 -3.73
N VAL A 218 -16.32 -1.88 -3.90
CA VAL A 218 -16.28 -1.26 -5.24
C VAL A 218 -14.83 -1.21 -5.75
N SER A 219 -13.92 -0.72 -4.92
CA SER A 219 -12.48 -0.67 -5.21
C SER A 219 -11.77 -2.02 -5.04
N GLN A 220 -12.50 -3.05 -4.61
CA GLN A 220 -12.04 -4.44 -4.48
C GLN A 220 -10.79 -4.61 -3.59
N PHE A 221 -10.74 -3.98 -2.42
CA PHE A 221 -9.65 -4.20 -1.45
C PHE A 221 -10.16 -4.24 -0.01
N VAL A 222 -9.30 -4.69 0.88
CA VAL A 222 -9.51 -4.68 2.33
C VAL A 222 -8.39 -3.89 2.99
N HIS A 223 -8.76 -2.94 3.84
CA HIS A 223 -7.86 -2.27 4.77
C HIS A 223 -7.68 -3.16 5.99
N VAL A 224 -6.44 -3.35 6.44
CA VAL A 224 -6.12 -3.92 7.76
C VAL A 224 -5.14 -3.00 8.48
N ASP A 225 -5.29 -2.89 9.80
CA ASP A 225 -4.35 -2.15 10.66
C ASP A 225 -4.20 -2.82 12.03
N VAL A 226 -3.17 -2.42 12.78
CA VAL A 226 -2.90 -2.83 14.17
C VAL A 226 -3.39 -1.83 15.23
N GLY A 227 -4.26 -0.90 14.85
CA GLY A 227 -4.92 0.02 15.78
C GLY A 227 -6.07 -0.65 16.57
N PRO A 228 -6.96 0.14 17.20
CA PRO A 228 -8.11 -0.40 17.93
C PRO A 228 -9.02 -1.26 17.03
N VAL A 229 -9.52 -2.38 17.56
CA VAL A 229 -10.45 -3.27 16.85
C VAL A 229 -11.72 -2.51 16.48
N ARG A 230 -11.93 -2.33 15.17
CA ARG A 230 -13.08 -1.63 14.60
C ARG A 230 -13.33 -2.11 13.17
N GLU A 231 -14.54 -1.93 12.69
CA GLU A 231 -14.91 -2.29 11.31
C GLU A 231 -15.65 -1.15 10.63
N TRP A 232 -15.40 -0.97 9.34
CA TRP A 232 -16.16 -0.04 8.51
C TRP A 232 -16.29 -0.58 7.08
N ALA A 233 -17.24 -0.04 6.33
CA ALA A 233 -17.43 -0.36 4.93
C ALA A 233 -17.71 0.90 4.13
N PHE A 234 -17.07 1.03 2.97
CA PHE A 234 -17.25 2.17 2.08
C PHE A 234 -17.81 1.72 0.73
N GLY A 235 -18.89 2.34 0.27
CA GLY A 235 -19.56 1.93 -0.97
C GLY A 235 -20.31 0.60 -0.90
N ALA A 236 -20.49 0.03 0.30
CA ALA A 236 -21.40 -1.09 0.51
C ALA A 236 -22.85 -0.58 0.57
N THR A 237 -23.72 -1.09 -0.30
CA THR A 237 -25.17 -0.85 -0.17
C THR A 237 -25.65 -1.41 1.18
N PRO A 238 -26.41 -0.65 1.99
CA PRO A 238 -26.97 -1.18 3.23
C PRO A 238 -27.74 -2.47 2.95
N ARG A 239 -27.38 -3.58 3.59
CA ARG A 239 -28.20 -4.79 3.51
C ARG A 239 -29.53 -4.50 4.17
N LYS A 240 -30.64 -4.59 3.42
CA LYS A 240 -31.97 -4.58 4.02
C LYS A 240 -32.04 -5.70 5.06
N PRO A 241 -32.53 -5.44 6.29
CA PRO A 241 -32.72 -6.50 7.26
C PRO A 241 -33.68 -7.54 6.68
N VAL A 242 -33.22 -8.80 6.62
CA VAL A 242 -34.09 -9.92 6.25
C VAL A 242 -35.08 -10.10 7.40
N ARG A 243 -36.34 -9.69 7.22
CA ARG A 243 -37.41 -10.00 8.17
C ARG A 243 -37.52 -11.52 8.23
N ARG A 244 -37.22 -12.12 9.39
CA ARG A 244 -37.61 -13.51 9.68
C ARG A 244 -39.13 -13.57 9.63
N VAL A 245 -39.68 -14.25 8.63
CA VAL A 245 -41.09 -14.63 8.62
C VAL A 245 -41.20 -15.83 9.56
N HIS A 246 -41.67 -15.60 10.77
CA HIS A 246 -42.14 -16.68 11.63
C HIS A 246 -43.46 -17.19 11.03
N SER A 247 -43.41 -18.33 10.34
CA SER A 247 -44.62 -19.04 9.93
C SER A 247 -45.23 -19.69 11.16
N ALA A 248 -46.30 -19.09 11.67
CA ALA A 248 -47.12 -19.70 12.72
C ALA A 248 -47.99 -20.79 12.07
N HIS A 249 -47.62 -22.05 12.28
CA HIS A 249 -48.50 -23.19 11.98
C HIS A 249 -49.49 -23.33 13.14
N SER A 250 -50.71 -22.81 12.97
CA SER A 250 -51.84 -23.13 13.83
C SER A 250 -52.38 -24.50 13.44
N GLY A 251 -51.96 -25.55 14.16
CA GLY A 251 -52.58 -26.87 14.09
C GLY A 251 -53.95 -26.85 14.75
N THR A 252 -55.01 -27.06 13.95
CA THR A 252 -56.36 -27.34 14.45
C THR A 252 -56.41 -28.84 14.77
N VAL A 253 -56.54 -29.17 16.05
CA VAL A 253 -56.97 -30.50 16.49
C VAL A 253 -58.49 -30.46 16.57
N SER A 254 -59.16 -31.17 15.67
CA SER A 254 -60.56 -31.56 15.85
C SER A 254 -60.58 -33.05 16.11
N GLY A 255 -61.03 -33.43 17.31
CA GLY A 255 -61.38 -34.80 17.63
C GLY A 255 -62.80 -35.10 17.17
N GLU A 256 -63.01 -36.33 16.70
CA GLU A 256 -64.10 -37.25 17.00
C GLU A 256 -63.73 -38.63 16.46
#